data_AF-A0A821GL63-F1
#
_entry.id   AF-A0A821GL63-F1
#
_cell.length_a   1.000
_cell.length_b   1.000
_cell.length_c   1.000
_cell.angle_alpha   90.00
_cell.angle_beta   90.00
_cell.angle_gamma   90.00
#
_symmetry.space_group_name_H-M   'P 1'
#
loop_
_entity.id
_entity.type
_entity.pdbx_description
1 polymer ?
#
loop_
_entity_poly.entity_id
_entity_poly.type
_entity_poly.pdbx_seq_one_letter_code
_entity_poly.pdbx_strand_id
1 'polypeptide(L)'
;MFAINPAGPMPIVLALRRVLRDKQYEIEEWKLLILLATDGVLTDSQGHGDDDDCIEYLNDWDKKIPNLDVVNDYCNEKREIQARQGKEFPFSFGDYAVKFLMSGVDSWFDDLDEKKVAKDDYGRPTAG
;
A
#
# COMPACT_ATOMS: atom_id res chain seq x y z
N MET A 1 21.99 -0.33 17.75
CA MET A 1 20.85 -0.21 18.68
C MET A 1 20.85 1.22 19.19
N PHE A 2 19.73 1.94 19.09
CA PHE A 2 19.68 3.35 19.52
C PHE A 2 19.80 3.44 21.05
N ALA A 3 20.51 4.45 21.55
CA ALA A 3 20.71 4.65 22.99
C ALA A 3 19.47 5.21 23.70
N ILE A 4 18.57 5.83 22.94
CA ILE A 4 17.25 6.30 23.35
C ILE A 4 16.33 5.88 22.21
N ASN A 5 15.23 5.19 22.51
CA ASN A 5 14.25 4.89 21.47
C ASN A 5 13.68 6.21 20.95
N PRO A 6 13.65 6.43 19.63
CA PRO A 6 12.92 7.56 19.08
C PRO A 6 11.47 7.50 19.57
N ALA A 7 10.96 8.62 20.05
CA ALA A 7 9.63 8.74 20.62
C ALA A 7 8.97 10.01 20.08
N GLY A 8 7.67 9.96 19.84
CA GLY A 8 6.88 11.04 19.28
C GLY A 8 5.72 10.51 18.44
N PRO A 9 4.72 11.36 18.13
CA PRO A 9 3.64 10.98 17.23
C PRO A 9 4.18 10.67 15.84
N MET A 10 3.49 9.79 15.12
CA MET A 10 3.73 9.42 13.73
C MET A 10 2.59 9.96 12.85
N PRO A 11 2.51 11.29 12.62
CA PRO A 11 1.43 11.90 11.84
C PRO A 11 1.66 11.68 10.34
N ILE A 12 1.57 10.43 9.89
CA ILE A 12 1.91 10.01 8.53
C ILE A 12 1.05 10.74 7.50
N VAL A 13 -0.20 11.04 7.84
CA VAL A 13 -1.11 11.85 7.03
C VAL A 13 -0.54 13.25 6.77
N LEU A 14 0.02 13.91 7.79
CA LEU A 14 0.63 15.23 7.61
C LEU A 14 1.90 15.16 6.77
N ALA A 15 2.73 14.14 6.99
CA ALA A 15 3.95 13.91 6.20
C ALA A 15 3.61 13.70 4.72
N LEU A 16 2.64 12.82 4.43
CA LEU A 16 2.20 12.55 3.07
C LEU A 16 1.55 13.78 2.40
N ARG A 17 0.66 14.49 3.09
CA ARG A 17 0.07 15.74 2.56
C ARG A 17 1.15 16.74 2.14
N ARG A 18 2.24 16.80 2.90
CA ARG A 18 3.37 17.65 2.59
C ARG A 18 4.14 17.16 1.37
N VAL A 19 4.48 15.86 1.32
CA VAL A 19 5.17 15.27 0.16
C VAL A 19 4.34 15.46 -1.11
N LEU A 20 3.04 15.13 -1.09
CA LEU A 20 2.16 15.28 -2.24
C LEU A 20 2.05 16.74 -2.70
N ARG A 21 1.98 17.70 -1.77
CA ARG A 21 1.98 19.13 -2.10
C ARG A 21 3.31 19.57 -2.72
N ASP A 22 4.41 19.14 -2.13
CA ASP A 22 5.76 19.50 -2.59
C ASP A 22 6.06 18.86 -3.96
N LYS A 23 5.43 17.72 -4.26
CA LYS A 23 5.60 16.93 -5.48
C LYS A 23 4.50 17.13 -6.53
N GLN A 24 3.53 18.00 -6.27
CA GLN A 24 2.33 18.15 -7.12
C GLN A 24 2.64 18.37 -8.61
N TYR A 25 3.66 19.17 -8.94
CA TYR A 25 4.04 19.45 -10.33
C TYR A 25 4.76 18.28 -11.00
N GLU A 26 5.44 17.44 -10.22
CA GLU A 26 6.17 16.28 -10.72
C GLU A 26 5.22 15.10 -10.97
N ILE A 27 4.14 15.00 -10.20
CA ILE A 27 3.09 13.97 -10.35
C ILE A 27 2.35 14.11 -11.70
N GLU A 28 2.22 15.33 -12.23
CA GLU A 28 1.60 15.56 -13.54
C GLU A 28 2.47 15.04 -14.71
N GLU A 29 3.79 14.99 -14.53
CA GLU A 29 4.73 14.55 -15.58
C GLU A 29 5.28 13.13 -15.38
N TRP A 30 5.42 12.67 -14.13
CA TRP A 30 6.05 11.40 -13.76
C TRP A 30 5.18 10.60 -12.80
N LYS A 31 5.22 9.28 -12.94
CA LYS A 31 4.59 8.38 -11.96
C LYS A 31 5.35 8.48 -10.63
N LEU A 32 4.69 8.92 -9.57
CA LEU A 32 5.23 8.97 -8.22
C LEU A 32 4.85 7.71 -7.45
N LEU A 33 5.84 6.93 -7.02
CA LEU A 33 5.66 5.82 -6.07
C LEU A 33 6.03 6.29 -4.66
N ILE A 34 5.10 6.16 -3.70
CA ILE A 34 5.36 6.46 -2.29
C ILE A 34 5.34 5.15 -1.50
N LEU A 35 6.49 4.78 -0.92
CA LEU A 35 6.62 3.61 -0.05
C LEU A 35 6.64 4.07 1.40
N LEU A 36 5.69 3.59 2.20
CA LEU A 36 5.63 3.86 3.64
C LEU A 36 6.05 2.60 4.40
N ALA A 37 7.15 2.72 5.14
CA ALA A 37 7.62 1.68 6.03
C ALA A 37 7.72 2.28 7.43
N THR A 38 6.84 1.84 8.33
CA THR A 38 6.81 2.26 9.73
C THR A 38 7.17 1.09 10.65
N ASP A 39 7.68 1.39 11.84
CA ASP A 39 8.03 0.41 12.87
C ASP A 39 6.98 0.32 13.99
N GLY A 40 5.80 0.94 13.81
CA GLY A 40 4.77 1.02 14.86
C GLY A 40 3.37 1.47 14.41
N VAL A 41 2.51 1.67 15.41
CA VAL A 41 1.10 2.09 15.34
C VAL A 41 0.99 3.52 14.81
N LEU A 42 0.16 3.71 13.78
CA LEU A 42 -0.07 5.04 13.21
C LEU A 42 -0.75 5.91 14.27
N THR A 43 -0.32 7.16 14.40
CA THR A 43 -0.90 8.09 15.38
C THR A 43 -1.22 9.43 14.73
N ASP A 44 -2.24 10.09 15.26
CA ASP A 44 -2.57 11.46 14.87
C ASP A 44 -1.46 12.45 15.32
N SER A 45 -1.64 13.73 15.00
CA SER A 45 -0.70 14.79 15.41
C SER A 45 -0.54 14.97 16.93
N GLN A 46 -1.44 14.39 17.73
CA GLN A 46 -1.46 14.44 19.19
C GLN A 46 -0.95 13.13 19.82
N GLY A 47 -0.65 12.10 19.02
CA GLY A 47 -0.18 10.80 19.50
C GLY A 47 -1.29 9.80 19.81
N HIS A 48 -2.55 10.06 19.44
CA HIS A 48 -3.61 9.08 19.54
C HIS A 48 -3.52 8.10 18.38
N GLY A 49 -3.40 6.81 18.69
CA GLY A 49 -3.42 5.73 17.71
C GLY A 49 -4.80 5.11 17.70
N ASP A 50 -5.56 5.38 16.64
CA ASP A 50 -6.66 4.53 16.24
C ASP A 50 -6.28 3.97 14.88
N ASP A 51 -5.75 2.74 14.88
CA ASP A 51 -5.21 2.09 13.69
C ASP A 51 -6.28 1.98 12.60
N ASP A 52 -7.53 1.73 13.00
CA ASP A 52 -8.65 1.55 12.07
C ASP A 52 -8.98 2.86 11.33
N ASP A 53 -9.11 3.98 12.05
CA ASP A 53 -9.38 5.30 11.45
C ASP A 53 -8.22 5.80 10.56
N CYS A 54 -6.98 5.52 10.97
CA CYS A 54 -5.79 5.95 10.23
C CYS A 54 -5.60 5.15 8.94
N ILE A 55 -5.83 3.82 8.99
CA ILE A 55 -5.77 2.94 7.82
C ILE A 55 -6.92 3.25 6.87
N GLU A 56 -8.13 3.53 7.37
CA GLU A 56 -9.28 3.91 6.53
C GLU A 56 -8.96 5.15 5.68
N TYR A 57 -8.29 6.14 6.26
CA TYR A 57 -7.90 7.33 5.52
C TYR A 57 -6.85 7.06 4.42
N LEU A 58 -5.89 6.16 4.66
CA LEU A 58 -4.92 5.74 3.65
C LEU A 58 -5.61 4.96 2.52
N ASN A 59 -6.53 4.06 2.86
CA ASN A 59 -7.33 3.30 1.89
C ASN A 59 -8.29 4.18 1.07
N ASP A 60 -8.74 5.31 1.61
CA ASP A 60 -9.51 6.31 0.85
C ASP A 60 -8.64 7.08 -0.15
N TRP A 61 -7.36 7.26 0.17
CA TRP A 61 -6.39 7.94 -0.69
C TRP A 61 -5.89 7.09 -1.83
N ASP A 62 -5.63 5.82 -1.56
CA ASP A 62 -5.36 4.78 -2.55
C ASP A 62 -6.34 4.86 -3.74
N LYS A 63 -7.64 4.92 -3.43
CA LYS A 63 -8.73 5.04 -4.44
C LYS A 63 -8.77 6.36 -5.22
N LYS A 64 -8.10 7.41 -4.74
CA LYS A 64 -8.23 8.79 -5.27
C LYS A 64 -6.96 9.29 -5.94
N ILE A 65 -5.81 8.78 -5.54
CA ILE A 65 -4.51 9.25 -6.00
C ILE A 65 -3.98 8.23 -7.01
N PRO A 66 -3.83 8.60 -8.29
CA PRO A 66 -3.29 7.70 -9.28
C PRO A 66 -1.90 7.21 -8.88
N ASN A 67 -1.65 5.92 -9.02
CA ASN A 67 -0.36 5.27 -8.76
C ASN A 67 0.06 5.25 -7.27
N LEU A 68 -0.89 5.46 -6.35
CA LEU A 68 -0.72 5.15 -4.94
C LEU A 68 -1.33 3.77 -4.71
N ASP A 69 -0.63 2.91 -3.96
CA ASP A 69 -1.21 1.68 -3.38
C ASP A 69 -0.86 1.64 -1.89
N VAL A 70 -1.80 1.16 -1.07
CA VAL A 70 -1.65 1.00 0.38
C VAL A 70 -1.62 -0.49 0.70
N VAL A 71 -0.40 -1.01 0.78
CA VAL A 71 -0.16 -2.43 1.09
C VAL A 71 -0.01 -2.61 2.60
N ASN A 72 -0.78 -3.54 3.17
CA ASN A 72 -0.71 -3.90 4.58
C ASN A 72 0.35 -4.98 4.83
N ASP A 73 0.46 -5.49 6.06
CA ASP A 73 1.37 -6.59 6.36
C ASP A 73 1.09 -7.85 5.51
N TYR A 74 2.14 -8.62 5.25
CA TYR A 74 2.08 -9.82 4.42
C TYR A 74 0.96 -10.82 4.79
N CYS A 75 0.66 -10.99 6.07
CA CYS A 75 -0.33 -11.98 6.50
C CYS A 75 -1.74 -11.52 6.16
N ASN A 76 -2.05 -10.24 6.40
CA ASN A 76 -3.34 -9.66 6.02
C ASN A 76 -3.49 -9.59 4.49
N GLU A 77 -2.46 -9.13 3.80
CA GLU A 77 -2.41 -9.04 2.34
C GLU A 77 -2.71 -10.39 1.68
N LYS A 78 -2.00 -11.44 2.12
CA LYS A 78 -2.22 -12.79 1.63
C LYS A 78 -3.65 -13.28 1.87
N ARG A 79 -4.23 -12.96 3.03
CA ARG A 79 -5.59 -13.37 3.39
C ARG A 79 -6.61 -12.71 2.45
N GLU A 80 -6.42 -11.45 2.12
CA GLU A 80 -7.31 -10.68 1.23
C GLU A 80 -7.21 -11.16 -0.22
N ILE A 81 -5.99 -11.36 -0.73
CA ILE A 81 -5.75 -11.98 -2.03
C ILE A 81 -6.40 -13.36 -2.10
N GLN A 82 -6.22 -14.22 -1.09
CA GLN A 82 -6.83 -15.55 -1.07
C GLN A 82 -8.37 -15.50 -0.97
N ALA A 83 -8.93 -14.46 -0.37
CA ALA A 83 -10.37 -14.24 -0.33
C ALA A 83 -10.93 -13.89 -1.72
N ARG A 84 -10.19 -13.13 -2.54
CA ARG A 84 -10.59 -12.76 -3.92
C ARG A 84 -10.27 -13.82 -4.97
N GLN A 85 -9.05 -14.33 -4.95
CA GLN A 85 -8.52 -15.22 -5.97
C GLN A 85 -8.85 -16.69 -5.70
N GLY A 86 -8.94 -17.06 -4.41
CA GLY A 86 -9.20 -18.42 -3.93
C GLY A 86 -8.13 -18.89 -2.93
N LYS A 87 -8.53 -19.79 -2.02
CA LYS A 87 -7.66 -20.25 -0.91
C LYS A 87 -6.35 -20.90 -1.34
N GLU A 88 -6.32 -21.49 -2.52
CA GLU A 88 -5.14 -22.16 -3.09
C GLU A 88 -4.33 -21.25 -4.02
N PHE A 89 -4.68 -19.96 -4.11
CA PHE A 89 -3.91 -19.02 -4.92
C PHE A 89 -2.48 -18.92 -4.39
N PRO A 90 -1.46 -19.16 -5.24
CA PRO A 90 -0.07 -19.10 -4.82
C PRO A 90 0.32 -17.64 -4.57
N PHE A 91 0.72 -17.35 -3.34
CA PHE A 91 1.25 -16.05 -2.96
C PHE A 91 2.29 -16.23 -1.86
N SER A 92 3.54 -15.93 -2.22
CA SER A 92 4.72 -16.04 -1.37
C SER A 92 5.14 -14.68 -0.85
N PHE A 93 6.10 -14.68 0.08
CA PHE A 93 6.72 -13.45 0.55
C PHE A 93 7.50 -12.71 -0.56
N GLY A 94 8.03 -13.45 -1.53
CA GLY A 94 8.66 -12.85 -2.72
C GLY A 94 7.64 -12.11 -3.58
N ASP A 95 6.47 -12.72 -3.81
CA ASP A 95 5.37 -12.09 -4.56
C ASP A 95 4.85 -10.84 -3.84
N TYR A 96 4.77 -10.89 -2.51
CA TYR A 96 4.45 -9.74 -1.67
C TYR A 96 5.44 -8.59 -1.86
N ALA A 97 6.75 -8.86 -1.84
CA ALA A 97 7.75 -7.83 -2.05
C ALA A 97 7.66 -7.21 -3.46
N VAL A 98 7.30 -8.01 -4.48
CA VAL A 98 7.05 -7.48 -5.83
C VAL A 98 5.78 -6.65 -5.88
N LYS A 99 4.66 -7.14 -5.32
CA LYS A 99 3.40 -6.36 -5.23
C LYS A 99 3.65 -5.03 -4.53
N PHE A 100 4.27 -5.04 -3.35
CA PHE A 100 4.62 -3.84 -2.59
C PHE A 100 5.37 -2.76 -3.39
N LEU A 101 6.19 -3.17 -4.37
CA LEU A 101 6.94 -2.23 -5.21
C LEU A 101 6.22 -1.85 -6.50
N MET A 102 5.35 -2.72 -7.01
CA MET A 102 4.81 -2.64 -8.37
C MET A 102 3.32 -2.31 -8.44
N SER A 103 2.56 -2.51 -7.38
CA SER A 103 1.11 -2.31 -7.37
C SER A 103 0.69 -0.88 -7.68
N GLY A 104 1.41 0.11 -7.12
CA GLY A 104 1.22 1.50 -7.48
C GLY A 104 1.54 1.83 -8.95
N VAL A 105 2.08 0.92 -9.77
CA VAL A 105 2.40 1.23 -11.18
C VAL A 105 1.82 0.25 -12.19
N ASP A 106 1.48 -0.96 -11.77
CA ASP A 106 0.97 -2.06 -12.58
C ASP A 106 -0.34 -2.58 -11.98
N SER A 107 -1.43 -2.31 -12.70
CA SER A 107 -2.78 -2.64 -12.26
C SER A 107 -3.00 -4.13 -12.03
N TRP A 108 -2.17 -5.02 -12.59
CA TRP A 108 -2.30 -6.43 -12.30
C TRP A 108 -2.00 -6.76 -10.85
N PHE A 109 -0.93 -6.16 -10.30
CA PHE A 109 -0.55 -6.35 -8.91
C PHE A 109 -1.52 -5.67 -7.95
N ASP A 110 -1.99 -4.48 -8.33
CA ASP A 110 -3.05 -3.74 -7.64
C ASP A 110 -4.34 -4.56 -7.53
N ASP A 111 -4.77 -5.19 -8.63
CA ASP A 111 -6.03 -5.93 -8.69
C ASP A 111 -6.07 -7.20 -7.83
N LEU A 112 -4.94 -7.72 -7.35
CA LEU A 112 -4.86 -9.05 -6.70
C LEU A 112 -5.72 -9.17 -5.44
N ASP A 113 -5.91 -8.11 -4.68
CA ASP A 113 -6.71 -8.06 -3.44
C ASP A 113 -8.04 -7.29 -3.62
N GLU A 114 -8.19 -6.54 -4.72
CA GLU A 114 -9.44 -5.85 -5.05
C GLU A 114 -10.45 -6.73 -5.82
N LYS A 115 -9.99 -7.44 -6.86
CA LYS A 115 -10.88 -8.12 -7.82
C LYS A 115 -10.26 -9.38 -8.44
N LYS A 116 -11.07 -10.20 -9.09
CA LYS A 116 -10.59 -11.47 -9.66
C LYS A 116 -9.80 -11.23 -10.95
N VAL A 117 -8.57 -11.72 -11.00
CA VAL A 117 -7.69 -11.62 -12.17
C VAL A 117 -7.72 -12.93 -13.01
N ALA A 118 -7.66 -12.86 -14.34
CA ALA A 118 -7.49 -14.04 -15.20
C ALA A 118 -6.00 -14.49 -15.28
N LYS A 119 -5.64 -15.49 -16.10
CA LYS A 119 -4.28 -16.10 -16.10
C LYS A 119 -3.57 -16.07 -17.47
N ASP A 120 -2.26 -15.87 -17.48
CA ASP A 120 -1.30 -15.93 -18.61
C ASP A 120 -0.10 -16.78 -18.19
N ASP A 121 0.94 -16.87 -19.03
CA ASP A 121 2.12 -17.73 -18.83
C ASP A 121 2.98 -17.35 -17.59
N TYR A 122 2.70 -16.21 -16.95
CA TYR A 122 3.21 -15.81 -15.62
C TYR A 122 2.10 -15.75 -14.54
N GLY A 123 0.85 -16.03 -14.91
CA GLY A 123 -0.33 -16.03 -14.07
C GLY A 123 -1.29 -14.84 -14.20
N ARG A 124 -1.16 -13.96 -15.21
CA ARG A 124 -1.90 -12.68 -15.36
C ARG A 124 -3.10 -12.70 -16.34
N PRO A 125 -4.20 -11.95 -16.18
CA PRO A 125 -5.29 -11.91 -17.13
C PRO A 125 -4.82 -11.46 -18.50
N THR A 126 -5.11 -12.25 -19.51
CA THR A 126 -5.21 -11.71 -20.87
C THR A 126 -6.40 -10.75 -20.89
N ALA A 127 -6.15 -9.53 -21.39
CA ALA A 127 -7.23 -8.58 -21.66
C ALA A 127 -8.19 -9.21 -22.68
N GLY A 128 -9.47 -9.26 -22.33
CA GLY A 128 -10.56 -9.57 -23.26
C GLY A 128 -10.93 -8.36 -24.10
#